data_AF-A0A7Y4QFU2-F1
#
_entry.id   AF-A0A7Y4QFU2-F1
#
_cell.length_a   1.000
_cell.length_b   1.000
_cell.length_c   1.000
_cell.angle_alpha   90.00
_cell.angle_beta   90.00
_cell.angle_gamma   90.00
#
_symmetry.space_group_name_H-M   'P 1'
#
loop_
_entity.id
_entity.type
_entity.pdbx_description
1 polymer ?
#
loop_
_entity_poly.entity_id
_entity_poly.type
_entity_poly.pdbx_seq_one_letter_code
_entity_poly.pdbx_strand_id
1 'polypeptide(L)'
;METPETPQAQIQPPPAAPAPVSEKDDIEQNKDIAAFSYLWIMSVVVYFLKRKSPFVRFHAKQAMVLFLLSVIFLFIPIVSKILELGVLALMVLGFINAAQGHKKDIPIIGPLSRGEISLREAWKQIVDYVARLMKNFHSEKASSPAQPTPPPAENPADQPSSSSSSPS
;
A
#
# COMPACT_ATOMS: atom_id res chain seq x y z
N MET A 1 -8.75 72.97 -42.78
CA MET A 1 -9.68 71.96 -42.25
C MET A 1 -8.87 70.70 -42.08
N GLU A 2 -8.25 70.54 -40.90
CA GLU A 2 -7.55 69.32 -40.54
C GLU A 2 -8.56 68.41 -39.84
N THR A 3 -8.74 67.19 -40.35
CA THR A 3 -9.58 66.18 -39.73
C THR A 3 -8.97 65.72 -38.40
N PRO A 4 -9.76 65.51 -37.35
CA PRO A 4 -9.24 64.99 -36.09
C PRO A 4 -8.92 63.49 -36.25
N GLU A 5 -7.64 63.15 -36.12
CA GLU A 5 -7.15 61.78 -36.02
C GLU A 5 -7.80 61.12 -34.80
N THR A 6 -8.51 60.00 -35.01
CA THR A 6 -9.13 59.24 -33.92
C THR A 6 -8.04 58.45 -33.18
N PRO A 7 -7.90 58.56 -31.84
CA PRO A 7 -6.95 57.75 -31.09
C PRO A 7 -7.26 56.27 -31.28
N GLN A 8 -6.37 55.54 -31.95
CA GLN A 8 -6.51 54.09 -32.04
C GLN A 8 -6.30 53.49 -30.65
N ALA A 9 -7.41 53.08 -30.01
CA ALA A 9 -7.36 52.25 -28.84
C ALA A 9 -6.60 50.97 -29.21
N GLN A 10 -5.40 50.79 -28.63
CA GLN A 10 -4.69 49.53 -28.71
C GLN A 10 -5.60 48.44 -28.16
N ILE A 11 -6.09 47.58 -29.05
CA ILE A 11 -6.78 46.35 -28.69
C ILE A 11 -5.72 45.45 -28.07
N GLN A 12 -5.53 45.57 -26.75
CA GLN A 12 -4.79 44.56 -26.01
C GLN A 12 -5.57 43.25 -26.18
N PRO A 13 -4.93 42.16 -26.65
CA PRO A 13 -5.60 40.87 -26.71
C PRO A 13 -6.12 40.51 -25.31
N PRO A 14 -7.27 39.82 -25.20
CA PRO A 14 -7.81 39.40 -23.92
C PRO A 14 -6.71 38.72 -23.09
N PRO A 15 -6.65 38.95 -21.76
CA PRO A 15 -5.69 38.25 -20.91
C PRO A 15 -5.77 36.75 -21.21
N ALA A 16 -4.66 36.18 -21.70
CA ALA A 16 -4.60 34.76 -22.03
C ALA A 16 -5.07 33.97 -20.80
N ALA A 17 -6.01 33.05 -20.99
CA ALA A 17 -6.42 32.12 -19.94
C ALA A 17 -5.16 31.53 -19.28
N PRO A 18 -5.09 31.41 -17.93
CA PRO A 18 -3.90 30.89 -17.28
C PRO A 18 -3.55 29.54 -17.89
N ALA A 19 -2.32 29.42 -18.39
CA ALA A 19 -1.82 28.20 -19.00
C ALA A 19 -2.06 27.01 -18.05
N PRO A 20 -2.35 25.80 -18.57
CA PRO A 20 -2.47 24.62 -17.72
C PRO A 20 -1.20 24.47 -16.89
N VAL A 21 -1.36 24.45 -15.57
CA VAL A 21 -0.27 24.27 -14.60
C VAL A 21 0.48 22.99 -15.00
N SER A 22 1.79 23.06 -15.20
CA SER A 22 2.54 21.89 -15.64
C SER A 22 2.45 20.79 -14.58
N GLU A 23 2.41 19.51 -14.98
CA GLU A 23 2.30 18.39 -14.01
C GLU A 23 3.44 18.41 -12.99
N LYS A 24 4.65 18.80 -13.42
CA LYS A 24 5.79 18.97 -12.51
C LYS A 24 5.54 20.04 -11.45
N ASP A 25 4.98 21.18 -11.85
CA ASP A 25 4.66 22.26 -10.92
C ASP A 25 3.55 21.85 -9.94
N ASP A 26 2.53 21.12 -10.42
CA ASP A 26 1.47 20.58 -9.56
C ASP A 26 2.04 19.64 -8.49
N ILE A 27 2.95 18.76 -8.88
CA ILE A 27 3.61 17.81 -7.97
C ILE A 27 4.46 18.55 -6.94
N GLU A 28 5.40 19.40 -7.38
CA GLU A 28 6.33 20.07 -6.48
C GLU A 28 5.62 20.95 -5.44
N GLN A 29 4.55 21.64 -5.84
CA GLN A 29 3.80 22.52 -4.95
C GLN A 29 2.85 21.78 -4.02
N ASN A 30 2.46 20.53 -4.33
CA ASN A 30 1.40 19.84 -3.61
C ASN A 30 1.75 18.44 -3.09
N LYS A 31 3.01 17.99 -3.20
CA LYS A 31 3.43 16.67 -2.68
C LYS A 31 3.17 16.47 -1.20
N ASP A 32 3.37 17.49 -0.39
CA ASP A 32 3.15 17.41 1.06
C ASP A 32 1.65 17.26 1.38
N ILE A 33 0.78 18.04 0.74
CA ILE A 33 -0.67 17.95 0.97
C ILE A 33 -1.23 16.63 0.40
N ALA A 34 -0.66 16.10 -0.68
CA ALA A 34 -0.98 14.77 -1.18
C ALA A 34 -0.57 13.69 -0.17
N ALA A 35 0.61 13.78 0.44
CA ALA A 35 1.06 12.86 1.48
C ALA A 35 0.14 12.94 2.72
N PHE A 36 -0.25 14.15 3.13
CA PHE A 36 -1.20 14.34 4.24
C PHE A 36 -2.56 13.67 4.01
N SER A 37 -2.96 13.46 2.75
CA SER A 37 -4.21 12.76 2.45
C SER A 37 -4.23 11.32 2.99
N TYR A 38 -3.08 10.69 3.25
CA TYR A 38 -2.98 9.35 3.84
C TYR A 38 -3.18 9.31 5.38
N LEU A 39 -3.48 10.44 6.03
CA LEU A 39 -3.87 10.47 7.45
C LEU A 39 -5.38 10.29 7.64
N TRP A 40 -5.89 9.08 7.38
CA TRP A 40 -7.28 8.68 7.61
C TRP A 40 -8.31 9.69 7.10
N ILE A 41 -8.96 10.44 7.99
CA ILE A 41 -10.03 11.38 7.67
C ILE A 41 -9.53 12.55 6.81
N MET A 42 -8.23 12.86 6.84
CA MET A 42 -7.63 13.85 5.96
C MET A 42 -7.78 13.51 4.48
N SER A 43 -7.93 12.23 4.13
CA SER A 43 -8.21 11.81 2.75
C SER A 43 -9.43 12.52 2.16
N VAL A 44 -10.52 12.57 2.92
CA VAL A 44 -11.78 13.20 2.52
C VAL A 44 -11.62 14.72 2.47
N VAL A 45 -11.04 15.32 3.51
CA VAL A 45 -10.84 16.77 3.59
C VAL A 45 -9.99 17.28 2.44
N VAL A 46 -8.82 16.66 2.22
CA VAL A 46 -7.88 17.03 1.16
C VAL A 46 -8.50 16.84 -0.22
N TYR A 47 -9.24 15.75 -0.44
CA TYR A 47 -9.92 15.49 -1.71
C TYR A 47 -10.87 16.63 -2.12
N PHE A 48 -11.64 17.16 -1.17
CA PHE A 48 -12.57 18.25 -1.44
C PHE A 48 -11.92 19.64 -1.44
N LEU A 49 -10.81 19.83 -0.71
CA LEU A 49 -10.09 21.09 -0.62
C LEU A 49 -9.25 21.38 -1.87
N LYS A 50 -8.50 20.39 -2.37
CA LYS A 50 -7.52 20.55 -3.46
C LYS A 50 -8.05 20.09 -4.81
N ARG A 51 -9.22 20.58 -5.22
CA ARG A 51 -9.91 20.16 -6.46
C ARG A 51 -9.14 20.44 -7.76
N LYS A 52 -8.24 21.42 -7.74
CA LYS A 52 -7.47 21.88 -8.90
C LYS A 52 -6.17 21.11 -9.12
N SER A 53 -5.76 20.25 -8.19
CA SER A 53 -4.53 19.47 -8.29
C SER A 53 -4.84 18.01 -8.69
N PRO A 54 -4.56 17.60 -9.94
CA PRO A 54 -4.67 16.21 -10.33
C PRO A 54 -3.82 15.28 -9.46
N PHE A 55 -2.61 15.70 -9.06
CA PHE A 55 -1.72 14.90 -8.22
C PHE A 55 -2.33 14.63 -6.83
N VAL A 56 -2.82 15.68 -6.17
CA VAL A 56 -3.45 15.53 -4.85
C VAL A 56 -4.72 14.69 -4.92
N ARG A 57 -5.56 14.89 -5.95
CA ARG A 57 -6.78 14.09 -6.10
C ARG A 57 -6.49 12.62 -6.34
N PHE A 58 -5.39 12.29 -7.00
CA PHE A 58 -4.97 10.90 -7.22
C PHE A 58 -4.67 10.21 -5.88
N HIS A 59 -3.79 10.79 -5.05
CA HIS A 59 -3.44 10.23 -3.75
C HIS A 59 -4.61 10.24 -2.77
N ALA A 60 -5.39 11.33 -2.73
CA ALA A 60 -6.52 11.45 -1.82
C ALA A 60 -7.63 10.43 -2.11
N LYS A 61 -7.86 10.05 -3.38
CA LYS A 61 -8.82 8.97 -3.70
C LYS A 61 -8.34 7.62 -3.18
N GLN A 62 -7.07 7.27 -3.38
CA GLN A 62 -6.51 6.00 -2.87
C GLN A 62 -6.56 5.96 -1.34
N ALA A 63 -6.18 7.06 -0.68
CA ALA A 63 -6.25 7.19 0.76
C ALA A 63 -7.69 7.08 1.28
N MET A 64 -8.67 7.62 0.56
CA MET A 64 -10.09 7.53 0.94
C MET A 64 -10.62 6.10 0.85
N VAL A 65 -10.20 5.34 -0.16
CA VAL A 65 -10.51 3.90 -0.26
C VAL A 65 -9.91 3.14 0.92
N LEU A 66 -8.64 3.39 1.25
CA LEU A 66 -7.98 2.79 2.42
C LEU A 66 -8.65 3.16 3.74
N PHE A 67 -9.04 4.42 3.90
CA PHE A 67 -9.78 4.89 5.06
C PHE A 67 -11.12 4.17 5.20
N LEU A 68 -11.89 4.03 4.11
CA LEU A 68 -13.17 3.34 4.13
C LEU A 68 -13.02 1.85 4.46
N LEU A 69 -11.99 1.19 3.93
CA LEU A 69 -11.65 -0.19 4.30
C LEU A 69 -11.31 -0.31 5.79
N SER A 70 -10.52 0.62 6.33
CA SER A 70 -10.20 0.68 7.76
C SER A 70 -11.47 0.77 8.62
N VAL A 71 -12.43 1.60 8.23
CA VAL A 71 -13.71 1.75 8.95
C VAL A 71 -14.52 0.46 8.89
N ILE A 72 -14.58 -0.22 7.75
CA ILE A 72 -15.31 -1.49 7.61
C ILE A 72 -14.70 -2.57 8.50
N PHE A 73 -13.37 -2.68 8.53
CA PHE A 73 -12.67 -3.71 9.30
C PHE A 73 -12.79 -3.53 10.81
N LEU A 74 -13.03 -2.31 11.30
CA LEU A 74 -13.28 -2.02 12.71
C LEU A 74 -14.49 -2.81 13.26
N PHE A 75 -15.48 -3.12 12.41
CA PHE A 75 -16.69 -3.84 12.80
C PHE A 75 -16.55 -5.38 12.71
N ILE A 76 -15.39 -5.91 12.32
CA ILE A 76 -15.14 -7.35 12.15
C ILE A 76 -14.11 -7.83 13.19
N PRO A 77 -14.55 -8.27 14.39
CA PRO A 77 -13.66 -8.43 15.56
C PRO A 77 -12.55 -9.47 15.39
N ILE A 78 -12.75 -10.52 14.57
CA ILE A 78 -11.81 -11.66 14.47
C ILE A 78 -10.71 -11.43 13.42
N VAL A 79 -10.99 -10.66 12.36
CA VAL A 79 -10.04 -10.46 11.24
C VAL A 79 -9.33 -9.10 11.32
N SER A 80 -9.78 -8.21 12.20
CA SER A 80 -9.37 -6.80 12.23
C SER A 80 -7.87 -6.58 12.38
N LYS A 81 -7.15 -7.32 13.23
CA LYS A 81 -5.76 -6.95 13.59
C LYS A 81 -4.75 -7.12 12.46
N ILE A 82 -4.80 -8.22 11.72
CA ILE A 82 -3.89 -8.45 10.58
C ILE A 82 -4.27 -7.53 9.41
N LEU A 83 -5.58 -7.34 9.18
CA LEU A 83 -6.07 -6.52 8.09
C LEU A 83 -5.78 -5.03 8.32
N GLU A 84 -5.94 -4.53 9.55
CA GLU A 84 -5.57 -3.16 9.93
C GLU A 84 -4.08 -2.91 9.76
N LEU A 85 -3.22 -3.87 10.11
CA LEU A 85 -1.78 -3.74 9.88
C LEU A 85 -1.45 -3.67 8.39
N GLY A 86 -2.14 -4.45 7.56
CA GLY A 86 -2.04 -4.37 6.10
C GLY A 86 -2.47 -3.00 5.57
N VAL A 87 -3.61 -2.47 6.03
CA VAL A 87 -4.10 -1.13 5.67
C VAL A 87 -3.10 -0.06 6.08
N LEU A 88 -2.55 -0.13 7.28
CA LEU A 88 -1.51 0.80 7.76
C LEU A 88 -0.27 0.75 6.86
N ALA A 89 0.20 -0.45 6.49
CA ALA A 89 1.34 -0.59 5.59
C ALA A 89 1.08 0.04 4.21
N LEU A 90 -0.13 -0.12 3.67
CA LEU A 90 -0.54 0.51 2.42
C LEU A 90 -0.65 2.04 2.55
N MET A 91 -1.17 2.56 3.67
CA MET A 91 -1.17 4.00 3.96
C MET A 91 0.26 4.58 3.96
N VAL A 92 1.21 3.90 4.61
CA VAL A 92 2.62 4.32 4.65
C VAL A 92 3.24 4.29 3.25
N LEU A 93 2.99 3.24 2.46
CA LEU A 93 3.48 3.15 1.08
C LEU A 93 2.94 4.30 0.22
N GLY A 94 1.65 4.61 0.35
CA GLY A 94 1.02 5.74 -0.32
C GLY A 94 1.61 7.08 0.09
N PHE A 95 1.82 7.28 1.39
CA PHE A 95 2.44 8.47 1.95
C PHE A 95 3.83 8.70 1.36
N ILE A 96 4.69 7.68 1.36
CA ILE A 96 6.05 7.77 0.81
C ILE A 96 6.03 8.12 -0.68
N ASN A 97 5.18 7.45 -1.46
CA ASN A 97 5.03 7.75 -2.88
C ASN A 97 4.61 9.21 -3.10
N ALA A 98 3.62 9.69 -2.36
CA ALA A 98 3.14 11.07 -2.47
C ALA A 98 4.23 12.09 -2.08
N ALA A 99 4.93 11.87 -0.95
CA ALA A 99 5.99 12.74 -0.47
C ALA A 99 7.19 12.82 -1.44
N GLN A 100 7.42 11.75 -2.21
CA GLN A 100 8.44 11.69 -3.27
C GLN A 100 7.94 12.23 -4.62
N GLY A 101 6.70 12.70 -4.72
CA GLY A 101 6.11 13.17 -5.98
C GLY A 101 5.75 12.04 -6.96
N HIS A 102 5.75 10.79 -6.51
CA HIS A 102 5.44 9.63 -7.33
C HIS A 102 3.93 9.39 -7.38
N LYS A 103 3.34 9.65 -8.56
CA LYS A 103 1.94 9.34 -8.88
C LYS A 103 1.75 7.85 -9.17
N LYS A 104 2.05 7.02 -8.17
CA LYS A 104 2.06 5.55 -8.27
C LYS A 104 0.87 4.95 -7.53
N ASP A 105 0.29 3.95 -8.15
CA ASP A 105 -0.74 3.14 -7.52
C ASP A 105 -0.20 2.29 -6.40
N ILE A 106 -0.92 2.30 -5.28
CA ILE A 106 -0.81 1.23 -4.31
C ILE A 106 -1.35 -0.06 -4.96
N PRO A 107 -0.62 -1.19 -4.87
CA PRO A 107 -1.09 -2.47 -5.39
C PRO A 107 -2.50 -2.80 -4.90
N ILE A 108 -3.33 -3.39 -5.75
CA ILE A 108 -4.75 -3.75 -5.49
C ILE A 108 -5.69 -2.52 -5.36
N ILE A 109 -5.23 -1.38 -4.83
CA ILE A 109 -6.08 -0.21 -4.54
C ILE A 109 -6.11 0.81 -5.68
N GLY A 110 -5.01 0.99 -6.41
CA GLY A 110 -4.98 1.87 -7.58
C GLY A 110 -6.07 1.57 -8.62
N PRO A 111 -6.21 0.30 -9.06
CA PRO A 111 -7.26 -0.08 -10.00
C PRO A 111 -8.67 0.09 -9.41
N LEU A 112 -8.88 -0.15 -8.11
CA LEU A 112 -10.17 0.06 -7.46
C LEU A 112 -10.53 1.55 -7.38
N SER A 113 -9.55 2.41 -7.10
CA SER A 113 -9.70 3.87 -7.05
C SER A 113 -10.00 4.49 -8.42
N ARG A 114 -9.61 3.84 -9.52
CA ARG A 114 -9.96 4.26 -10.89
C ARG A 114 -11.26 3.65 -11.41
N GLY A 115 -11.82 2.66 -10.70
CA GLY A 115 -12.99 1.91 -11.14
C GLY A 115 -12.68 0.87 -12.22
N GLU A 116 -11.40 0.51 -12.40
CA GLU A 116 -10.96 -0.49 -13.38
C GLU A 116 -11.26 -1.92 -12.93
N ILE A 117 -11.31 -2.15 -11.61
CA ILE A 117 -11.70 -3.44 -11.02
C ILE A 117 -12.96 -3.29 -10.16
N SER A 118 -13.84 -4.29 -10.23
CA SER A 118 -15.03 -4.33 -9.37
C SER A 118 -14.68 -4.75 -7.95
N LEU A 119 -15.54 -4.42 -6.98
CA LEU A 119 -15.39 -4.85 -5.57
C LEU A 119 -15.26 -6.38 -5.43
N ARG A 120 -15.99 -7.12 -6.26
CA ARG A 120 -15.93 -8.60 -6.29
C ARG A 120 -14.58 -9.09 -6.78
N GLU A 121 -14.00 -8.41 -7.76
CA GLU A 121 -12.69 -8.76 -8.33
C GLU A 121 -11.56 -8.41 -7.36
N ALA A 122 -11.65 -7.26 -6.69
CA ALA A 122 -10.74 -6.90 -5.62
C ALA A 122 -10.79 -7.94 -4.47
N TRP A 123 -12.00 -8.39 -4.09
CA TRP A 123 -12.16 -9.45 -3.09
C TRP A 123 -11.53 -10.77 -3.52
N LYS A 124 -11.73 -11.21 -4.78
CA LYS A 124 -11.09 -12.41 -5.32
C LYS A 124 -9.57 -12.32 -5.28
N GLN A 125 -8.98 -11.20 -5.71
CA GLN A 125 -7.53 -11.02 -5.68
C GLN A 125 -6.97 -11.11 -4.26
N ILE A 126 -7.67 -10.52 -3.27
CA ILE A 126 -7.27 -10.62 -1.86
C ILE A 126 -7.34 -12.07 -1.39
N VAL A 127 -8.46 -12.77 -1.65
CA VAL A 127 -8.63 -14.18 -1.27
C VAL A 127 -7.58 -15.06 -1.94
N ASP A 128 -7.34 -14.88 -3.23
CA ASP A 128 -6.36 -15.65 -4.00
C ASP A 128 -4.94 -15.40 -3.51
N TYR A 129 -4.60 -14.14 -3.22
CA TYR A 129 -3.29 -13.78 -2.67
C TYR A 129 -3.06 -14.46 -1.31
N VAL A 130 -4.04 -14.40 -0.42
CA VAL A 130 -3.97 -15.06 0.90
C VAL A 130 -3.92 -16.58 0.76
N ALA A 131 -4.74 -17.18 -0.11
CA ALA A 131 -4.74 -18.61 -0.36
C ALA A 131 -3.39 -19.10 -0.90
N ARG A 132 -2.78 -18.34 -1.82
CA ARG A 132 -1.42 -18.61 -2.34
C ARG A 132 -0.38 -18.52 -1.24
N LEU A 133 -0.44 -17.48 -0.40
CA LEU A 133 0.49 -17.32 0.71
C LEU A 133 0.38 -18.47 1.72
N MET A 134 -0.85 -18.83 2.11
CA MET A 134 -1.12 -19.95 3.03
C MET A 134 -0.67 -21.30 2.46
N LYS A 135 -0.82 -21.52 1.15
CA LYS A 135 -0.34 -22.72 0.46
C LYS A 135 1.19 -22.81 0.50
N ASN A 136 1.88 -21.69 0.28
CA ASN A 136 3.36 -21.65 0.31
C ASN A 136 3.89 -21.98 1.73
N PHE A 137 3.29 -21.40 2.77
CA PHE A 137 3.67 -21.68 4.17
C PHE A 137 3.42 -23.15 4.58
N HIS A 138 2.31 -23.75 4.14
CA HIS A 138 2.04 -25.17 4.43
C HIS A 138 3.01 -26.10 3.71
N SER A 139 3.46 -25.72 2.50
CA SER A 139 4.44 -26.48 1.75
C SER A 139 5.82 -26.48 2.43
N GLU A 140 6.26 -25.36 3.02
CA GLU A 140 7.51 -25.28 3.78
C GLU A 140 7.48 -26.16 5.04
N LYS A 141 6.36 -26.18 5.77
CA LYS A 141 6.22 -26.99 6.99
C LYS A 141 6.21 -28.50 6.72
N ALA A 142 5.72 -28.93 5.55
CA ALA A 142 5.73 -30.33 5.13
C ALA A 142 7.12 -30.85 4.73
N SER A 143 8.07 -29.95 4.47
CA SER A 143 9.45 -30.27 4.07
C SER A 143 10.49 -30.20 5.21
N SER A 144 10.08 -29.96 6.45
CA SER A 144 11.00 -30.10 7.61
C SER A 144 11.28 -31.59 7.82
N PRO A 145 12.53 -32.06 7.70
CA PRO A 145 12.82 -33.48 7.83
C PRO A 145 12.44 -33.96 9.23
N ALA A 146 11.70 -35.06 9.29
CA ALA A 146 11.44 -35.78 10.53
C ALA A 146 12.79 -36.04 11.22
N GLN A 147 12.90 -35.70 12.51
CA GLN A 147 14.10 -36.04 13.27
C GLN A 147 14.32 -37.56 13.19
N PRO A 148 15.54 -38.04 12.90
CA PRO A 148 15.82 -39.48 12.92
C PRO A 148 15.51 -40.00 14.31
N THR A 149 14.63 -41.01 14.39
CA THR A 149 14.36 -41.72 15.63
C THR A 149 15.69 -42.19 16.23
N PRO A 150 15.96 -41.95 17.52
CA PRO A 150 17.17 -42.45 18.14
C PRO A 150 17.22 -43.98 17.97
N PRO A 151 18.41 -44.57 17.73
CA PRO A 151 18.54 -46.01 17.60
C PRO A 151 17.98 -46.71 18.85
N PRO A 152 17.41 -47.93 18.71
CA PRO A 152 16.92 -48.68 19.86
C PRO A 152 18.01 -48.77 20.92
N ALA A 153 17.66 -48.46 22.17
CA ALA A 153 18.59 -48.55 23.28
C ALA A 153 19.21 -49.96 23.31
N GLU A 154 20.54 -50.03 23.21
CA GLU A 154 21.29 -51.27 23.26
C GLU A 154 21.01 -51.98 24.60
N ASN A 155 20.62 -53.26 24.53
CA ASN A 155 20.17 -54.03 25.68
C ASN A 155 21.37 -54.24 26.62
N PRO A 156 21.30 -53.86 27.92
CA PRO A 156 22.43 -53.99 28.85
C PRO A 156 22.95 -55.42 29.08
N ALA A 157 22.25 -56.43 28.55
CA ALA A 157 22.60 -57.84 28.67
C ALA A 157 23.79 -58.28 27.81
N ASP A 158 24.23 -57.48 26.83
CA ASP A 158 25.29 -57.86 25.89
C ASP A 158 26.71 -57.38 26.30
N GLN A 159 26.90 -56.82 27.49
CA GLN A 159 28.23 -56.47 27.98
C GLN A 159 28.93 -57.69 28.61
N PRO A 160 30.06 -58.17 28.07
CA PRO A 160 30.82 -59.25 28.69
C PRO A 160 31.45 -58.75 30.00
N SER A 161 31.15 -59.45 31.09
CA SER A 161 31.70 -59.19 32.43
C SER A 161 33.23 -59.37 32.43
N SER A 162 33.99 -58.28 32.38
CA SER A 162 35.43 -58.32 32.58
C SER A 162 35.73 -58.54 34.07
N SER A 163 36.17 -59.74 34.41
CA SER A 163 36.68 -60.12 35.73
C SER A 163 37.94 -59.31 36.10
N SER A 164 37.89 -58.64 37.23
CA SER A 164 39.04 -57.96 37.84
C SER A 164 40.04 -58.97 38.40
N SER A 165 41.28 -58.95 37.89
CA SER A 165 42.42 -59.54 38.58
C SER A 165 43.44 -58.44 38.90
N SER A 166 43.50 -58.03 40.16
CA SER A 166 44.64 -57.31 40.72
C SER A 166 45.76 -58.31 41.02
N PRO A 167 47.04 -57.89 40.87
CA PRO A 167 48.05 -58.31 41.82
C PRO A 167 48.79 -57.13 42.44
N SER A 168 49.26 -57.40 43.64
CA SER A 168 49.97 -56.54 44.61
C SER A 168 51.30 -56.00 44.12
#